data_AF-A0A645FU70-F1
#
_entry.id   AF-A0A645FU70-F1
#
_cell.length_a   1.000
_cell.length_b   1.000
_cell.length_c   1.000
_cell.angle_alpha   90.00
_cell.angle_beta   90.00
_cell.angle_gamma   90.00
#
_symmetry.space_group_name_H-M   'P 1'
#
loop_
_entity.id
_entity.type
_entity.pdbx_description
1 polymer ?
#
loop_
_entity_poly.entity_id
_entity_poly.type
_entity_poly.pdbx_seq_one_letter_code
_entity_poly.pdbx_strand_id
1 'polypeptide(L)'
;MVINRSVFVICRKNASGGPNYYAAHGSMGGVEDAIGYDEKMFARKFLTEDSAQAFIRDELPEWGRSIHHPKEMTPCEIMIDCPELFVALLENDDEKICLALEPPGARMLIWRR
;
A
#
# COMPACT_ATOMS: atom_id res chain seq x y z
N MET A 1 -6.30 23.43 0.70
CA MET A 1 -6.55 22.43 1.76
C MET A 1 -5.31 21.58 1.89
N VAL A 2 -4.78 21.43 3.11
CA VAL A 2 -3.55 20.69 3.39
C VAL A 2 -3.93 19.53 4.31
N ILE A 3 -3.59 18.30 3.91
CA ILE A 3 -3.64 17.15 4.82
C ILE A 3 -2.41 17.20 5.73
N ASN A 4 -2.60 16.99 7.03
CA ASN A 4 -1.54 17.10 8.04
C ASN A 4 -1.00 15.73 8.51
N ARG A 5 -1.37 14.65 7.82
CA ARG A 5 -0.91 13.29 8.15
C ARG A 5 -0.25 12.68 6.92
N SER A 6 0.89 12.02 7.16
CA SER A 6 1.57 11.22 6.16
C SER A 6 0.80 9.93 5.88
N VAL A 7 0.85 9.48 4.63
CA VAL A 7 0.32 8.20 4.20
C VAL A 7 1.41 7.47 3.44
N PHE A 8 1.66 6.23 3.82
CA PHE A 8 2.68 5.37 3.24
C PHE A 8 2.04 4.18 2.57
N VAL A 9 2.75 3.67 1.58
CA VAL A 9 2.44 2.46 0.83
C VAL A 9 3.76 1.72 0.60
N ILE A 10 3.73 0.41 0.49
CA ILE A 10 4.94 -0.38 0.27
C ILE A 10 5.23 -0.44 -1.23
N CYS A 11 6.40 -0.01 -1.68
CA CYS A 11 6.85 0.04 -3.07
C CYS A 11 7.96 -0.98 -3.39
N ARG A 12 7.93 -1.59 -4.57
CA ARG A 12 9.06 -2.34 -5.15
C ARG A 12 9.96 -1.42 -5.98
N LYS A 13 11.28 -1.48 -5.79
CA LYS A 13 12.24 -0.82 -6.70
C LYS A 13 12.26 -1.55 -8.05
N ASN A 14 11.93 -0.83 -9.13
CA ASN A 14 12.12 -1.34 -10.48
C ASN A 14 13.59 -1.12 -10.91
N ALA A 15 14.29 -2.18 -11.30
CA ALA A 15 15.68 -2.09 -11.79
C ALA A 15 15.79 -1.25 -13.08
N SER A 16 14.68 -1.05 -13.79
CA SER A 16 14.61 -0.39 -15.11
C SER A 16 14.08 1.05 -15.05
N GLY A 17 13.91 1.64 -13.87
CA GLY A 17 13.43 3.02 -13.71
C GLY A 17 11.94 3.25 -14.02
N GLY A 18 11.15 2.19 -14.20
CA GLY A 18 9.70 2.25 -14.32
C GLY A 18 8.97 2.47 -12.98
N PRO A 19 7.65 2.72 -12.99
CA PRO A 19 6.88 3.05 -11.78
C PRO A 19 6.97 1.94 -10.72
N ASN A 20 6.99 2.34 -9.44
CA ASN A 20 7.08 1.43 -8.30
C ASN A 20 5.75 0.67 -8.12
N TYR A 21 5.81 -0.66 -7.93
CA TYR A 21 4.63 -1.52 -7.69
C TYR A 21 4.34 -1.67 -6.19
N TYR A 22 3.07 -1.82 -5.79
CA TYR A 22 2.65 -1.75 -4.40
C TYR A 22 2.24 -3.10 -3.79
N ALA A 23 2.64 -3.46 -2.57
CA ALA A 23 2.52 -4.84 -2.05
C ALA A 23 1.41 -5.07 -0.99
N ALA A 24 0.73 -6.23 -1.04
CA ALA A 24 0.10 -6.92 0.10
C ALA A 24 0.17 -8.45 -0.07
N HIS A 25 0.09 -9.18 1.05
CA HIS A 25 0.36 -10.62 1.18
C HIS A 25 -0.91 -11.41 1.59
N GLY A 26 -1.10 -12.60 1.00
CA GLY A 26 -2.14 -13.58 1.34
C GLY A 26 -2.15 -14.77 0.38
N SER A 27 -2.48 -15.97 0.89
CA SER A 27 -2.51 -17.22 0.11
C SER A 27 -3.67 -17.24 -0.90
N MET A 28 -3.39 -17.48 -2.18
CA MET A 28 -4.43 -17.64 -3.21
C MET A 28 -4.12 -18.88 -4.08
N GLY A 29 -4.99 -19.90 -4.03
CA GLY A 29 -4.92 -21.07 -4.90
C GLY A 29 -3.75 -22.05 -4.67
N GLY A 30 -3.18 -22.11 -3.46
CA GLY A 30 -2.13 -23.07 -3.11
C GLY A 30 -0.71 -22.71 -3.55
N VAL A 31 -0.46 -21.43 -3.88
CA VAL A 31 0.87 -20.89 -4.23
C VAL A 31 1.28 -19.87 -3.17
N GLU A 32 2.48 -20.01 -2.60
CA GLU A 32 2.99 -19.24 -1.45
C GLU A 32 3.56 -17.84 -1.80
N ASP A 33 3.37 -17.31 -3.01
CA ASP A 33 4.24 -16.24 -3.54
C ASP A 33 3.55 -15.05 -4.26
N ALA A 34 2.30 -14.68 -3.92
CA ALA A 34 1.64 -13.54 -4.59
C ALA A 34 2.08 -12.18 -4.01
N ILE A 35 2.80 -11.35 -4.77
CA ILE A 35 3.08 -9.93 -4.45
C ILE A 35 2.72 -9.00 -5.62
N GLY A 36 1.75 -8.11 -5.42
CA GLY A 36 1.65 -6.83 -6.15
C GLY A 36 0.25 -6.38 -6.55
N TYR A 37 -0.08 -5.12 -6.26
CA TYR A 37 -1.13 -4.33 -6.88
C TYR A 37 -0.53 -3.57 -8.07
N ASP A 38 -1.26 -3.57 -9.19
CA ASP A 38 -0.96 -2.78 -10.40
C ASP A 38 -1.12 -1.28 -10.16
N GLU A 39 -2.00 -0.90 -9.22
CA GLU A 39 -2.33 0.49 -8.91
C GLU A 39 -2.26 0.81 -7.41
N LYS A 40 -1.87 2.06 -7.08
CA LYS A 40 -1.81 2.56 -5.69
C LYS A 40 -3.14 2.47 -4.96
N MET A 41 -4.25 2.65 -5.68
CA MET A 41 -5.58 2.67 -5.08
C MET A 41 -5.93 1.35 -4.38
N PHE A 42 -5.36 0.23 -4.84
CA PHE A 42 -5.58 -1.08 -4.23
C PHE A 42 -4.54 -1.44 -3.16
N ALA A 43 -3.47 -0.67 -3.01
CA ALA A 43 -2.45 -0.92 -2.00
C ALA A 43 -3.03 -0.82 -0.58
N ARG A 44 -2.47 -1.58 0.36
CA ARG A 44 -2.64 -1.27 1.79
C ARG A 44 -1.90 0.03 2.10
N LYS A 45 -2.51 0.89 2.92
CA LYS A 45 -1.92 2.15 3.35
C LYS A 45 -1.54 2.09 4.82
N PHE A 46 -0.56 2.90 5.19
CA PHE A 46 0.02 2.98 6.52
C PHE A 46 0.12 4.44 6.93
N LEU A 47 -0.12 4.75 8.20
CA LEU A 47 -0.02 6.13 8.71
C LEU A 47 1.41 6.50 9.15
N THR A 48 2.32 5.53 9.19
CA THR A 48 3.73 5.75 9.55
C THR A 48 4.66 4.90 8.68
N GLU A 49 5.88 5.38 8.46
CA GLU A 49 6.93 4.61 7.80
C GLU A 49 7.26 3.33 8.58
N ASP A 50 7.36 3.42 9.91
CA ASP A 50 7.67 2.28 10.78
C ASP A 50 6.64 1.15 10.67
N SER A 51 5.35 1.47 10.57
CA SER A 51 4.30 0.45 10.41
C SER A 51 4.37 -0.21 9.03
N ALA A 52 4.67 0.54 7.97
CA ALA A 52 4.92 -0.01 6.65
C ALA A 52 6.17 -0.91 6.65
N GLN A 53 7.25 -0.49 7.33
CA GLN A 53 8.49 -1.26 7.43
C GLN A 53 8.36 -2.52 8.28
N ALA A 54 7.56 -2.47 9.35
CA ALA A 54 7.21 -3.63 10.16
C ALA A 54 6.44 -4.65 9.32
N PHE A 55 5.46 -4.21 8.53
CA PHE A 55 4.74 -5.10 7.61
C PHE A 55 5.68 -5.76 6.60
N ILE A 56 6.65 -5.03 6.03
CA ILE A 56 7.67 -5.62 5.14
C ILE A 56 8.44 -6.73 5.86
N ARG A 57 8.89 -6.49 7.09
CA ARG A 57 9.71 -7.44 7.85
C ARG A 57 8.92 -8.68 8.26
N ASP A 58 7.70 -8.49 8.74
CA ASP A 58 6.95 -9.52 9.45
C ASP A 58 6.02 -10.30 8.51
N GLU A 59 5.46 -9.64 7.50
CA GLU A 59 4.41 -10.20 6.64
C GLU A 59 4.88 -10.58 5.23
N LEU A 60 5.97 -10.00 4.71
CA LEU A 60 6.47 -10.37 3.38
C LEU A 60 7.41 -11.59 3.43
N PRO A 61 7.40 -12.43 2.36
CA PRO A 61 8.35 -13.54 2.23
C PRO A 61 9.78 -13.03 2.09
N GLU A 62 10.76 -13.85 2.47
CA GLU A 62 12.17 -13.46 2.58
C GLU A 62 12.72 -12.80 1.31
N TRP A 63 12.39 -13.34 0.13
CA TRP A 63 12.80 -12.78 -1.16
C TRP A 63 12.20 -11.39 -1.45
N GLY A 64 11.01 -11.12 -0.91
CA GLY A 64 10.29 -9.85 -1.10
C GLY A 64 10.83 -8.72 -0.23
N ARG A 65 11.43 -9.03 0.93
CA ARG A 65 11.87 -8.02 1.90
C ARG A 65 12.95 -7.08 1.36
N SER A 66 13.86 -7.59 0.53
CA SER A 66 15.01 -6.83 0.03
C SER A 66 14.67 -5.91 -1.15
N ILE A 67 13.56 -6.17 -1.84
CA ILE A 67 13.16 -5.43 -3.04
C ILE A 67 12.03 -4.42 -2.78
N HIS A 68 11.40 -4.46 -1.61
CA HIS A 68 10.34 -3.56 -1.18
C HIS A 68 10.81 -2.54 -0.13
N HIS A 69 10.21 -1.35 -0.13
CA HIS A 69 10.47 -0.27 0.82
C HIS A 69 9.22 0.58 1.02
N PRO A 70 9.03 1.24 2.18
CA PRO A 70 7.98 2.24 2.34
C PRO A 70 8.17 3.41 1.37
N LYS A 71 7.08 3.96 0.87
CA LYS A 71 7.03 5.20 0.10
C LYS A 71 5.90 6.06 0.60
N GLU A 72 6.21 7.31 0.94
CA GLU A 72 5.20 8.32 1.26
C GLU A 72 4.43 8.74 0.00
N MET A 73 3.12 8.84 0.12
CA MET A 73 2.23 9.38 -0.90
C MET A 73 2.16 10.90 -0.76
N THR A 74 2.24 11.59 -1.89
CA THR A 74 1.95 13.02 -1.94
C THR A 74 0.45 13.29 -1.78
N PRO A 75 0.05 14.50 -1.33
CA PRO A 75 -1.36 14.87 -1.26
C PRO A 75 -2.12 14.70 -2.58
N CYS A 76 -1.47 14.95 -3.73
CA CYS A 76 -2.08 14.74 -5.03
C CYS A 76 -2.31 13.26 -5.35
N GLU A 77 -1.36 12.39 -4.99
CA GLU A 77 -1.53 10.93 -5.16
C GLU A 77 -2.67 10.42 -4.27
N ILE A 78 -2.78 10.90 -3.03
CA ILE A 78 -3.87 10.49 -2.14
C ILE A 78 -5.22 10.98 -2.70
N MET A 79 -5.30 12.22 -3.17
CA MET A 79 -6.53 12.78 -3.76
C MET A 79 -6.99 12.00 -5.01
N ILE A 80 -6.06 11.58 -5.88
CA ILE A 80 -6.38 10.90 -7.13
C ILE A 80 -6.62 9.40 -6.90
N ASP A 81 -5.71 8.74 -6.18
CA ASP A 81 -5.70 7.28 -6.04
C ASP A 81 -6.61 6.83 -4.88
N CYS A 82 -6.93 7.68 -3.90
CA CYS A 82 -7.68 7.34 -2.69
C CYS A 82 -8.59 8.49 -2.21
N PRO A 83 -9.57 8.95 -3.02
CA PRO A 83 -10.36 10.14 -2.72
C PRO A 83 -11.13 10.04 -1.39
N GLU A 84 -11.59 8.85 -0.99
CA GLU A 84 -12.27 8.64 0.29
C GLU A 84 -11.31 8.84 1.47
N LEU A 85 -10.07 8.34 1.37
CA LEU A 85 -9.04 8.57 2.37
C LEU A 85 -8.68 10.05 2.44
N PHE A 86 -8.57 10.73 1.28
CA PHE A 86 -8.29 12.16 1.24
C PHE A 86 -9.33 12.97 2.02
N VAL A 87 -10.63 12.70 1.81
CA VAL A 87 -11.72 13.36 2.54
C VAL A 87 -11.65 13.04 4.04
N ALA A 88 -11.46 11.78 4.40
CA ALA A 88 -11.37 11.38 5.81
C ALA A 88 -10.19 12.07 6.55
N LEU A 89 -9.05 12.23 5.88
CA LEU A 89 -7.89 12.95 6.42
C LEU A 89 -8.16 14.45 6.63
N LEU A 90 -8.98 15.06 5.77
CA LEU A 90 -9.38 16.47 5.92
C LEU A 90 -10.38 16.67 7.06
N GLU A 91 -11.31 15.73 7.20
CA GLU A 91 -12.31 15.72 8.28
C GLU A 91 -11.71 15.31 9.63
N ASN A 92 -10.49 14.76 9.65
CA ASN A 92 -9.89 14.09 10.81
C ASN A 92 -10.80 13.00 11.40
N ASP A 93 -11.46 12.26 10.52
CA ASP A 93 -12.38 11.18 10.87
C ASP A 93 -11.58 9.87 10.98
N ASP A 94 -11.13 9.55 12.19
CA ASP A 94 -10.27 8.38 12.45
C ASP A 94 -10.96 7.05 12.08
N GLU A 95 -12.29 6.97 12.16
CA GLU A 95 -13.03 5.76 11.77
C GLU A 95 -12.97 5.55 10.26
N LYS A 96 -13.28 6.59 9.48
CA LYS A 96 -13.17 6.54 8.02
C LYS A 96 -11.74 6.35 7.55
N ILE A 97 -10.76 6.96 8.23
CA ILE A 97 -9.34 6.76 7.95
C ILE A 97 -9.02 5.28 8.09
N CYS A 98 -9.32 4.66 9.25
CA CYS A 98 -9.04 3.25 9.50
C CYS A 98 -9.66 2.34 8.42
N LEU A 99 -10.91 2.59 8.03
CA LEU A 99 -11.59 1.82 6.98
C LEU A 99 -10.91 1.95 5.61
N ALA A 100 -10.38 3.13 5.28
CA ALA A 100 -9.76 3.41 3.98
C ALA A 100 -8.27 2.98 3.90
N LEU A 101 -7.64 2.62 5.02
CA LEU A 101 -6.27 2.07 5.02
C LEU A 101 -6.20 0.65 4.46
N GLU A 102 -7.27 -0.12 4.66
CA GLU A 102 -7.39 -1.48 4.15
C GLU A 102 -7.82 -1.48 2.68
N PRO A 103 -7.33 -2.44 1.87
CA PRO A 103 -7.76 -2.57 0.48
C PRO A 103 -9.26 -2.92 0.40
N PRO A 104 -10.01 -2.40 -0.59
CA PRO A 104 -11.41 -2.73 -0.77
C PRO A 104 -11.55 -4.24 -1.04
N GLY A 105 -12.19 -4.95 -0.11
CA GLY A 105 -12.07 -6.39 0.15
C GLY A 105 -12.57 -7.39 -0.91
N ALA A 106 -12.31 -7.17 -2.20
CA ALA A 106 -12.70 -8.11 -3.26
C ALA A 106 -11.73 -8.20 -4.46
N ARG A 107 -10.59 -7.50 -4.46
CA ARG A 107 -9.62 -7.50 -5.58
C ARG A 107 -8.23 -7.99 -5.18
N MET A 108 -8.15 -9.12 -4.48
CA MET A 108 -6.91 -9.89 -4.49
C MET A 108 -6.75 -10.49 -5.89
N LEU A 109 -5.76 -10.03 -6.66
CA LEU A 109 -5.47 -10.51 -8.00
C LEU A 109 -4.28 -11.49 -7.97
N ILE A 110 -4.43 -12.62 -8.65
CA ILE A 110 -3.48 -13.76 -8.69
C ILE A 110 -2.41 -13.52 -9.76
N TRP A 111 -1.12 -13.54 -9.42
CA TRP A 111 -0.04 -13.59 -10.43
C TRP A 111 1.16 -14.47 -10.01
N ARG A 112 1.92 -14.92 -11.02
CA ARG A 112 2.98 -15.96 -11.00
C ARG A 112 4.26 -15.42 -11.67
N ARG A 113 5.39 -16.14 -11.52
CA ARG A 113 6.65 -15.88 -12.25
C ARG A 113 6.49 -15.93 -13.76
#